data_AF-A0A822F1P7-F1
#
_entry.id   AF-A0A822F1P7-F1
#
_cell.length_a   1.000
_cell.length_b   1.000
_cell.length_c   1.000
_cell.angle_alpha   90.00
_cell.angle_beta   90.00
_cell.angle_gamma   90.00
#
_symmetry.space_group_name_H-M   'P 1'
#
loop_
_entity.id
_entity.type
_entity.pdbx_description
1 polymer ?
#
loop_
_entity_poly.entity_id
_entity_poly.type
_entity_poly.pdbx_seq_one_letter_code
_entity_poly.pdbx_strand_id
1 'polypeptide(L)' 'MNCPSGLIYNAATDRCEKRKNPDAICDREQPCMNGGQCYQTGKTAYKCTCNGAWTGERCETQLSSCATNPCGP' A
#
# COMPACT_ATOMS: atom_id res chain seq x y z
N MET A 1 -5.62 23.20 9.37
CA MET A 1 -4.91 22.26 8.47
C MET A 1 -5.44 22.40 7.05
N ASN A 2 -5.46 23.61 6.50
CA ASN A 2 -5.85 23.83 5.11
C ASN A 2 -4.58 24.05 4.31
N CYS A 3 -4.31 23.15 3.39
CA CYS A 3 -3.22 23.31 2.45
C CYS A 3 -3.72 24.02 1.19
N PRO A 4 -2.89 24.88 0.56
CA PRO A 4 -3.15 25.39 -0.77
C PRO A 4 -3.47 24.25 -1.74
N SER A 5 -4.32 24.52 -2.72
CA SER A 5 -4.75 23.53 -3.71
C SER A 5 -3.57 22.79 -4.33
N GLY A 6 -3.61 21.46 -4.31
CA GLY A 6 -2.55 20.60 -4.83
C GLY A 6 -1.46 20.23 -3.82
N LEU A 7 -1.60 20.61 -2.55
CA LEU A 7 -0.73 20.19 -1.46
C LEU A 7 -1.51 19.35 -0.45
N ILE A 8 -0.82 18.39 0.14
CA ILE A 8 -1.32 17.53 1.21
C ILE A 8 -0.60 17.87 2.51
N TYR A 9 -1.36 17.90 3.61
CA TYR A 9 -0.80 18.15 4.93
C TYR A 9 -0.05 16.92 5.40
N ASN A 10 1.24 17.07 5.67
CA ASN A 10 2.08 16.04 6.25
C ASN A 10 2.16 16.23 7.77
N ALA A 11 1.51 15.33 8.51
CA ALA A 11 1.51 15.36 9.97
C ALA A 11 2.87 15.05 10.61
N ALA A 12 3.81 14.44 9.88
CA ALA A 12 5.15 14.17 10.38
C ALA A 12 6.05 15.42 10.36
N THR A 13 5.81 16.35 9.43
CA THR A 13 6.60 17.57 9.26
C THR A 13 5.84 18.86 9.62
N ASP A 14 4.54 18.74 9.96
CA ASP A 14 3.60 19.85 10.18
C ASP A 14 3.55 20.86 9.02
N ARG A 15 3.73 20.36 7.79
CA ARG A 15 3.85 21.20 6.58
C ARG A 15 3.00 20.66 5.43
N CYS A 16 2.62 21.58 4.54
CA CYS A 16 1.99 21.24 3.26
C CYS A 16 3.06 20.85 2.24
N GLU A 17 2.98 19.62 1.73
CA GLU A 17 3.97 19.07 0.82
C GLU A 17 3.30 18.67 -0.51
N LYS A 18 4.06 18.76 -1.61
CA LYS A 18 3.66 18.13 -2.87
C LYS A 18 3.91 16.64 -2.75
N ARG A 19 3.06 15.83 -3.39
CA ARG A 19 3.35 14.39 -3.60
C ARG A 19 4.76 14.28 -4.17
N LYS A 20 5.63 13.52 -3.50
CA LYS A 20 7.05 13.39 -3.88
C LYS A 20 7.19 12.79 -5.27
N ASN A 21 6.26 11.91 -5.64
CA ASN A 21 6.13 11.38 -6.99
C ASN A 21 4.64 11.27 -7.38
N PRO A 22 4.05 12.29 -8.03
CA PRO A 22 2.62 12.27 -8.37
C PRO A 22 2.27 11.18 -9.40
N ASP A 23 3.26 10.70 -10.15
CA ASP A 23 3.11 9.61 -11.13
C ASP A 23 3.38 8.23 -10.54
N ALA A 24 3.89 8.14 -9.30
CA ALA A 24 4.08 6.87 -8.64
C ALA A 24 2.73 6.24 -8.31
N ILE A 25 2.52 5.04 -8.83
CA ILE A 25 1.32 4.23 -8.55
C ILE A 25 1.09 4.06 -7.05
N CYS A 26 2.13 3.83 -6.24
CA CYS A 26 1.99 3.72 -4.78
C CYS A 26 1.44 4.99 -4.13
N ASP A 27 1.85 6.17 -4.60
CA ASP A 27 1.41 7.46 -4.06
C ASP A 27 0.03 7.87 -4.60
N ARG A 28 -0.28 7.50 -5.84
CA ARG A 28 -1.51 7.90 -6.55
C ARG A 28 -2.69 6.99 -6.24
N GLU A 29 -2.50 5.69 -6.37
CA GLU A 29 -3.57 4.68 -6.41
C GLU A 29 -3.60 3.80 -5.14
N GLN A 30 -2.50 3.76 -4.37
CA GLN A 30 -2.32 2.86 -3.22
C GLN A 30 -2.80 1.43 -3.51
N PRO A 31 -2.18 0.73 -4.48
CA PRO A 31 -2.72 -0.51 -5.02
C PRO A 31 -2.75 -1.66 -4.01
N CYS A 32 -1.87 -1.67 -3.01
CA CYS A 32 -1.77 -2.76 -2.03
C CYS A 32 -2.92 -2.70 -1.01
N MET A 33 -3.59 -3.83 -0.82
CA MET A 33 -4.74 -4.01 0.06
C MET A 33 -4.32 -4.64 1.40
N ASN A 34 -5.26 -4.69 2.35
CA ASN A 34 -5.12 -5.44 3.61
C ASN A 34 -3.86 -5.10 4.44
N GLY A 35 -3.46 -3.83 4.40
CA GLY A 35 -2.28 -3.33 5.11
C GLY A 35 -0.95 -3.74 4.47
N GLY A 36 -0.96 -4.20 3.22
CA GLY A 36 0.25 -4.46 2.44
C GLY A 36 1.07 -3.20 2.19
N GLN A 37 2.39 -3.32 2.26
CA GLN A 37 3.31 -2.22 2.00
C GLN A 37 3.59 -2.09 0.50
N CYS A 38 3.35 -0.91 -0.06
CA CYS A 38 3.61 -0.61 -1.47
C CYS A 38 5.04 -0.10 -1.66
N TYR A 39 5.78 -0.76 -2.54
CA TYR A 39 7.13 -0.37 -2.95
C TYR A 39 7.13 0.02 -4.43
N GLN A 40 7.50 1.27 -4.70
CA GLN A 40 7.62 1.77 -6.06
C GLN A 40 8.93 1.26 -6.67
N THR A 41 8.86 0.50 -7.77
CA THR A 41 10.03 -0.08 -8.46
C THR A 41 10.32 0.59 -9.80
N GLY A 42 9.38 1.39 -10.31
CA GLY A 42 9.54 2.23 -11.49
C GLY A 42 8.47 3.33 -11.51
N LYS A 43 8.34 4.10 -12.60
CA LYS A 43 7.26 5.11 -12.71
C LYS A 43 5.87 4.45 -12.68
N THR A 44 5.70 3.37 -13.43
CA THR A 44 4.46 2.59 -13.54
C THR A 44 4.58 1.19 -12.96
N ALA A 45 5.72 0.85 -12.35
CA ALA A 45 5.94 -0.45 -11.73
C ALA A 45 5.93 -0.31 -10.20
N TYR A 46 5.23 -1.24 -9.56
CA TYR A 46 5.12 -1.33 -8.11
C TYR A 46 5.23 -2.79 -7.67
N LYS A 47 5.47 -3.00 -6.39
CA LYS A 47 5.44 -4.31 -5.74
C LYS A 47 4.79 -4.17 -4.37
N CYS A 48 3.84 -5.05 -4.06
CA CYS A 48 3.29 -5.15 -2.72
C CYS A 48 4.04 -6.19 -1.91
N THR A 49 4.32 -5.85 -0.64
CA THR A 49 4.72 -6.83 0.37
C THR A 49 3.55 -7.02 1.31
N CYS A 50 3.01 -8.23 1.35
CA CYS A 50 1.82 -8.57 2.09
C CYS A 50 2.13 -8.94 3.54
N ASN A 51 1.21 -8.61 4.44
CA ASN A 51 1.24 -9.14 5.80
C ASN A 51 0.93 -10.64 5.78
N GLY A 52 1.48 -11.41 6.72
CA GLY A 52 1.52 -12.88 6.65
C GLY A 52 0.18 -13.64 6.54
N ALA A 53 -0.96 -12.97 6.71
CA ALA A 53 -2.29 -13.53 6.46
C ALA A 53 -2.85 -13.21 5.06
N TRP A 54 -2.08 -12.57 4.19
CA TRP A 54 -2.49 -12.10 2.86
C TRP A 54 -1.45 -12.41 1.79
N THR A 55 -1.90 -12.60 0.57
CA THR A 55 -1.10 -12.91 -0.62
C THR A 55 -1.79 -12.37 -1.88
N GLY A 56 -1.19 -12.57 -3.05
CA GLY A 56 -1.60 -11.98 -4.32
C GLY A 56 -0.76 -10.75 -4.69
N GLU A 57 -0.92 -10.25 -5.91
CA GLU A 57 -0.14 -9.09 -6.41
C GLU A 57 -0.40 -7.84 -5.57
N ARG A 58 -1.62 -7.70 -5.08
CA ARG A 58 -2.12 -6.56 -4.31
C ARG A 58 -2.46 -6.94 -2.88
N CYS A 59 -2.06 -8.11 -2.40
CA CYS A 59 -2.44 -8.63 -1.08
C CYS A 59 -3.96 -8.78 -0.90
N GLU A 60 -4.67 -9.02 -2.00
CA GLU A 60 -6.13 -9.15 -2.07
C GLU A 60 -6.63 -10.51 -1.60
N THR A 61 -5.76 -11.52 -1.59
CA THR A 61 -6.12 -12.90 -1.26
C THR A 61 -5.75 -13.20 0.18
N GLN A 62 -6.69 -13.66 0.99
CA GLN A 62 -6.39 -14.12 2.34
C GLN A 62 -5.66 -15.46 2.29
N LEU A 63 -4.52 -15.56 2.97
CA LEU A 63 -3.88 -16.85 3.23
C LEU A 63 -4.75 -17.60 4.24
N SER A 64 -5.52 -18.56 3.73
CA SER A 64 -6.11 -19.61 4.55
C SER A 64 -4.97 -20.35 5.25
N SER A 65 -4.89 -20.24 6.57
CA SER A 65 -3.98 -21.04 7.40
C SER A 65 -4.25 -22.55 7.30
N CYS A 66 -5.24 -22.98 6.51
CA CYS A 66 -5.64 -24.37 6.30
C CYS A 66 -5.27 -24.91 4.91
N ALA A 67 -4.30 -24.30 4.20
CA ALA A 67 -3.84 -24.79 2.90
C ALA A 67 -2.94 -26.05 2.98
N THR A 68 -2.59 -26.52 4.18
CA THR A 68 -1.80 -27.73 4.40
C THR A 68 -2.44 -28.64 5.45
N ASN A 69 -3.47 -29.41 5.04
CA ASN A 69 -4.09 -30.51 5.80
C ASN A 69 -4.82 -30.13 7.11
N PRO A 70 -5.76 -30.98 7.60
CA PRO A 70 -7.02 -30.48 8.13
C PRO A 70 -6.84 -29.76 9.45
N CYS A 71 -7.46 -28.60 9.52
CA CYS A 71 -7.81 -27.96 10.78
C CYS A 71 -8.63 -28.98 11.59
N GLY A 72 -8.10 -29.44 12.73
CA GLY A 72 -8.87 -30.28 13.64
C GLY A 72 -8.38 -30.16 15.07
N PRO A 73 -9.11 -30.72 16.05
CA PRO A 73 -10.58 -30.85 16.13
C PRO A 73 -11.28 -29.53 16.52
#